data_AF-A0A527ZDI9-F1
#
_entry.id   AF-A0A527ZDI9-F1
#
_cell.length_a   1.000
_cell.length_b   1.000
_cell.length_c   1.000
_cell.angle_alpha   90.00
_cell.angle_beta   90.00
_cell.angle_gamma   90.00
#
_symmetry.space_group_name_H-M   'P 1'
#
loop_
_entity.id
_entity.type
_entity.pdbx_description
1 polymer ?
#
loop_
_entity_poly.entity_id
_entity_poly.type
_entity_poly.pdbx_seq_one_letter_code
_entity_poly.pdbx_strand_id
1 'polypeptide(L)' 'MAFKHTLAAAFILFLGICGAVSSARAEPFKIVGFGDSLMAGFGLGPDEGFTQKLEAALRAKGHD' A
#
# COMPACT_ATOMS: atom_id res chain seq x y z
N MET A 1 47.84 0.78 -0.86
CA MET A 1 46.86 1.50 -1.70
C MET A 1 45.72 0.61 -2.19
N ALA A 2 45.98 -0.63 -2.63
CA ALA A 2 44.95 -1.55 -3.15
C ALA A 2 43.77 -1.83 -2.19
N PHE A 3 44.03 -1.99 -0.89
CA PHE A 3 43.00 -2.32 0.12
C PHE A 3 41.88 -1.27 0.24
N LYS A 4 42.20 0.01 0.06
CA LYS A 4 41.20 1.11 0.10
C LYS A 4 40.28 1.07 -1.12
N HIS A 5 40.82 0.73 -2.29
CA HIS A 5 40.06 0.61 -3.53
C HIS A 5 39.16 -0.64 -3.53
N THR A 6 39.64 -1.76 -2.98
CA THR A 6 38.81 -2.97 -2.80
C THR A 6 37.67 -2.74 -1.83
N LEU A 7 37.90 -2.00 -0.72
CA LEU A 7 36.85 -1.66 0.24
C LEU A 7 35.79 -0.72 -0.38
N ALA A 8 36.24 0.28 -1.12
CA ALA A 8 35.33 1.19 -1.84
C ALA A 8 34.51 0.45 -2.91
N ALA A 9 35.13 -0.45 -3.67
CA ALA A 9 34.43 -1.27 -4.66
C ALA A 9 33.39 -2.19 -4.02
N ALA A 10 33.72 -2.83 -2.90
CA ALA A 10 32.78 -3.67 -2.15
C ALA A 10 31.59 -2.85 -1.62
N PHE A 11 31.84 -1.63 -1.15
CA PHE A 11 30.79 -0.73 -0.66
C PHE A 11 29.85 -0.26 -1.79
N ILE A 12 30.40 0.08 -2.95
CA ILE A 12 29.61 0.46 -4.14
C ILE A 12 28.76 -0.72 -4.61
N LEU A 13 29.33 -1.93 -4.64
CA LEU A 13 28.61 -3.14 -4.99
C LEU A 13 27.47 -3.43 -4.01
N PHE A 14 27.73 -3.28 -2.71
CA PHE A 14 26.73 -3.46 -1.66
C PHE A 14 25.56 -2.48 -1.80
N LEU A 15 25.83 -1.19 -2.03
CA LEU A 15 24.81 -0.17 -2.29
C LEU A 15 23.99 -0.47 -3.55
N GLY A 16 24.63 -0.94 -4.62
CA GLY A 16 23.94 -1.36 -5.85
C GLY A 16 22.98 -2.53 -5.62
N ILE A 17 23.37 -3.51 -4.79
CA ILE A 17 22.54 -4.66 -4.44
C ILE A 17 21.36 -4.24 -3.54
N CYS A 18 21.60 -3.38 -2.54
CA CYS A 18 20.53 -2.87 -1.68
C CYS A 18 19.49 -2.04 -2.45
N GLY A 19 19.91 -1.27 -3.45
CA GLY A 19 19.00 -0.50 -4.31
C GLY A 19 18.17 -1.34 -5.28
N ALA A 20 18.59 -2.58 -5.56
CA ALA A 20 17.88 -3.51 -6.44
C ALA A 20 16.76 -4.31 -5.73
N VAL A 21 16.55 -4.09 -4.44
CA VAL A 21 15.44 -4.71 -3.70
C VAL A 21 14.14 -4.02 -4.12
N SER A 22 13.37 -4.67 -5.00
CA SER A 22 12.03 -4.21 -5.36
C SER A 22 11.15 -4.07 -4.13
N SER A 23 10.48 -2.92 -4.00
CA SER A 23 9.46 -2.70 -2.97
C SER A 23 8.34 -3.72 -3.15
N ALA A 24 8.16 -4.62 -2.18
CA ALA A 24 6.97 -5.46 -2.15
C ALA A 24 5.74 -4.55 -1.95
N ARG A 25 4.88 -4.47 -2.97
CA ARG A 25 3.56 -3.85 -2.83
C ARG A 25 2.56 -4.92 -2.41
N ALA A 26 1.86 -4.68 -1.32
CA ALA A 26 0.67 -5.44 -0.99
C ALA A 26 -0.41 -5.15 -2.05
N GLU A 27 -1.14 -6.18 -2.47
CA GLU A 27 -2.34 -5.96 -3.25
C GLU A 27 -3.43 -5.34 -2.36
N PRO A 28 -4.19 -4.35 -2.86
CA PRO A 28 -5.29 -3.77 -2.12
C PRO A 28 -6.37 -4.80 -1.76
N PHE A 29 -7.02 -4.61 -0.62
CA PHE A 29 -8.14 -5.45 -0.22
C PHE A 29 -9.36 -5.24 -1.12
N LYS A 30 -9.93 -6.34 -1.62
CA LYS A 30 -11.19 -6.33 -2.38
C LYS A 30 -12.33 -6.77 -1.46
N ILE A 31 -13.18 -5.82 -1.09
CA ILE A 31 -14.28 -6.04 -0.15
C ILE A 31 -15.60 -5.96 -0.91
N VAL A 32 -16.47 -6.97 -0.70
CA VAL A 32 -17.82 -7.00 -1.28
C VAL A 32 -18.83 -6.63 -0.22
N GLY A 33 -19.53 -5.49 -0.41
CA GLY A 33 -20.69 -5.12 0.39
C GLY A 33 -21.94 -5.83 -0.12
N PHE A 34 -22.26 -7.00 0.43
CA PHE A 34 -23.46 -7.75 0.06
C PHE A 34 -24.61 -7.47 1.04
N GLY A 35 -25.72 -6.93 0.54
CA GLY A 35 -26.86 -6.53 1.37
C GLY A 35 -28.02 -5.97 0.55
N ASP A 36 -28.93 -5.25 1.22
CA ASP A 36 -30.13 -4.66 0.63
C ASP A 36 -29.97 -3.14 0.35
N SER A 37 -31.09 -2.42 0.37
CA SER A 37 -31.20 -0.96 0.29
C SER A 37 -30.22 -0.18 1.19
N LEU A 38 -29.92 -0.64 2.40
CA LEU A 38 -29.00 0.04 3.31
C LEU A 38 -27.56 -0.02 2.80
N MET A 39 -27.16 -1.17 2.25
CA MET A 39 -25.86 -1.34 1.62
C MET A 39 -25.76 -0.54 0.31
N ALA A 40 -26.88 -0.42 -0.41
CA ALA A 40 -27.00 0.40 -1.61
C ALA A 40 -27.01 1.91 -1.34
N GLY A 41 -27.17 2.35 -0.08
CA GLY A 41 -27.25 3.76 0.27
C GLY A 41 -28.58 4.42 -0.13
N PHE A 42 -29.69 3.69 -0.07
CA PHE A 42 -31.00 4.20 -0.46
C PHE A 42 -31.40 5.46 0.34
N GLY A 43 -31.71 6.55 -0.37
CA GLY A 43 -32.10 7.83 0.22
C GLY A 43 -30.94 8.67 0.76
N LEU A 44 -29.69 8.25 0.56
CA LEU A 44 -28.50 8.98 0.98
C LEU A 44 -27.92 9.82 -0.16
N GLY A 45 -27.25 10.91 0.20
CA GLY A 45 -26.47 11.72 -0.74
C GLY A 45 -25.17 11.02 -1.17
N PRO A 46 -24.43 11.62 -2.12
CA PRO A 46 -23.09 11.17 -2.47
C PRO A 46 -22.20 11.05 -1.23
N ASP A 47 -21.37 10.01 -1.16
CA ASP A 47 -20.40 9.75 -0.08
C ASP A 47 -20.99 9.53 1.32
N GLU A 48 -22.32 9.51 1.47
CA GLU A 48 -22.97 9.28 2.76
C GLU A 48 -23.22 7.80 3.05
N GLY A 49 -23.08 6.94 2.04
CA GLY A 49 -23.31 5.50 2.11
C GLY A 49 -22.31 4.75 2.97
N PHE A 50 -22.75 3.60 3.48
CA PHE A 50 -21.97 2.78 4.40
C PHE A 50 -20.65 2.31 3.79
N THR A 51 -20.66 1.83 2.54
CA THR A 51 -19.47 1.29 1.88
C THR A 51 -18.39 2.35 1.68
N GLN A 52 -18.77 3.58 1.30
CA GLN A 52 -17.84 4.71 1.16
C GLN A 52 -17.22 5.07 2.51
N LYS A 53 -18.04 5.18 3.56
CA LYS A 53 -17.57 5.50 4.92
C LYS A 53 -16.67 4.41 5.49
N LEU A 54 -16.99 3.14 5.22
CA LEU A 54 -16.18 2.00 5.62
C LEU A 54 -14.82 2.02 4.91
N GLU A 55 -14.79 2.25 3.61
CA GLU A 55 -13.54 2.36 2.85
C GLU A 55 -12.67 3.50 3.38
N ALA A 56 -13.24 4.69 3.58
CA ALA A 56 -12.52 5.82 4.16
C ALA A 56 -11.94 5.51 5.54
N ALA A 57 -12.71 4.84 6.40
CA ALA A 57 -12.26 4.43 7.73
C ALA A 57 -11.16 3.36 7.69
N LEU A 58 -11.21 2.42 6.74
CA LEU A 58 -10.18 1.40 6.54
C LEU A 58 -8.87 2.04 6.06
N ARG A 59 -8.95 2.92 5.07
CA ARG A 59 -7.80 3.69 4.56
C ARG A 59 -7.17 4.53 5.66
N ALA A 60 -7.98 5.21 6.49
CA ALA A 60 -7.49 5.96 7.64
C ALA A 60 -6.78 5.09 8.68
N LYS A 61 -7.08 3.79 8.74
CA LYS A 61 -6.40 2.81 9.60
C LYS A 61 -5.20 2.14 8.94
N GLY A 62 -4.83 2.52 7.71
CA GLY A 62 -3.72 1.93 6.97
C GLY A 62 -4.07 0.62 6.26
N HIS A 63 -5.35 0.34 6.05
CA HIS A 63 -5.82 -0.76 5.20
C HIS A 63 -6.19 -0.19 3.83
N ASP A 64 -5.48 -0.62 2.79
CA ASP A 64 -5.75 -0.29 1.38
C ASP A 64 -6.23 -1.54 0.65
#